data_AF-A0A661UI40-F1
#
_entry.id   AF-A0A661UI40-F1
#
_cell.length_a   1.000
_cell.length_b   1.000
_cell.length_c   1.000
_cell.angle_alpha   90.00
_cell.angle_beta   90.00
_cell.angle_gamma   90.00
#
_symmetry.space_group_name_H-M   'P 1'
#
loop_
_entity.id
_entity.type
_entity.pdbx_description
1 polymer ?
#
loop_
_entity_poly.entity_id
_entity_poly.type
_entity_poly.pdbx_seq_one_letter_code
_entity_poly.pdbx_strand_id
1 'polypeptide(L)' 'KTGYPADTAVSVTVISKQAVLADAYSTALFLLNPQQAINLANEIAEIDAIVFYLENNEIKSLQTENMKQYMN' A
#
# COMPACT_ATOMS: atom_id res chain seq x y z
N LYS A 1 -15.72 -10.24 1.23
CA LYS A 1 -16.06 -9.05 0.42
C LYS A 1 -17.45 -8.60 0.82
N THR A 2 -17.61 -7.39 1.36
CA THR A 2 -18.86 -6.92 2.00
C THR A 2 -19.73 -6.06 1.08
N GLY A 3 -19.20 -5.58 -0.06
CA GLY A 3 -19.90 -4.67 -0.97
C GLY A 3 -19.87 -3.20 -0.56
N TYR A 4 -19.24 -2.89 0.58
CA TYR A 4 -19.05 -1.53 1.07
C TYR A 4 -17.70 -0.93 0.60
N PRO A 5 -17.59 0.41 0.47
CA PRO A 5 -16.32 1.07 0.17
C PRO A 5 -15.23 0.69 1.19
N ALA A 6 -13.98 0.59 0.73
CA ALA A 6 -12.85 0.44 1.65
C ALA A 6 -12.64 1.75 2.42
N ASP A 7 -12.57 1.66 3.75
CA ASP A 7 -12.36 2.77 4.69
C ASP A 7 -11.02 2.65 5.45
N THR A 8 -10.19 1.67 5.06
CA THR A 8 -8.99 1.26 5.79
C THR A 8 -7.73 2.04 5.42
N ALA A 9 -7.67 2.62 4.22
CA ALA A 9 -6.54 3.40 3.73
C ALA A 9 -6.99 4.76 3.17
N VAL A 10 -6.17 5.79 3.38
CA VAL A 10 -6.31 7.12 2.77
C VAL A 10 -5.73 7.11 1.36
N SER A 11 -4.55 6.51 1.19
CA SER A 11 -3.91 6.35 -0.11
C SER A 11 -2.91 5.20 -0.09
N VAL A 12 -2.65 4.66 -1.28
CA VAL A 12 -1.60 3.67 -1.52
C VAL A 12 -0.81 4.08 -2.74
N THR A 13 0.51 4.08 -2.62
CA THR A 13 1.44 4.28 -3.73
C THR A 13 2.26 3.01 -3.91
N VAL A 14 2.32 2.53 -5.16
CA VAL A 14 3.12 1.35 -5.54
C VAL A 14 4.14 1.75 -6.60
N ILE A 15 5.38 1.32 -6.41
CA ILE A 15 6.48 1.46 -7.36
C ILE A 15 6.76 0.08 -7.94
N SER A 16 6.82 0.01 -9.26
CA SER A 16 7.22 -1.21 -9.98
C SER A 16 7.86 -0.83 -11.31
N LYS A 17 8.67 -1.74 -11.87
CA LYS A 17 9.20 -1.58 -13.24
C LYS A 17 8.12 -1.69 -14.30
N GLN A 18 6.95 -2.25 -13.95
CA GLN A 18 5.81 -2.43 -14.86
C GLN A 18 4.60 -1.64 -14.34
N ALA A 19 4.12 -0.68 -15.13
CA ALA A 19 2.99 0.17 -14.75
C ALA A 19 1.71 -0.63 -14.45
N VAL A 20 1.46 -1.70 -15.19
CA VAL A 20 0.31 -2.59 -14.98
C VAL A 20 0.36 -3.26 -13.61
N LEU A 21 1.54 -3.67 -13.15
CA LEU A 21 1.69 -4.25 -11.81
C LEU A 21 1.46 -3.19 -10.74
N ALA A 22 2.02 -1.98 -10.90
CA ALA A 22 1.80 -0.90 -9.96
C ALA A 22 0.32 -0.55 -9.80
N ASP A 23 -0.43 -0.46 -10.90
CA ASP A 23 -1.88 -0.16 -10.89
C ASP A 23 -2.72 -1.30 -10.29
N ALA A 24 -2.42 -2.55 -10.65
CA ALA A 24 -3.11 -3.70 -10.10
C ALA A 24 -2.89 -3.83 -8.58
N TYR A 25 -1.65 -3.67 -8.13
CA TYR A 25 -1.31 -3.78 -6.71
C TYR A 25 -1.77 -2.56 -5.91
N SER A 26 -1.74 -1.34 -6.44
CA SER A 26 -2.27 -0.18 -5.70
C SER A 26 -3.75 -0.38 -5.36
N THR A 27 -4.53 -0.90 -6.31
CA THR A 27 -5.94 -1.26 -6.11
C THR A 27 -6.10 -2.39 -5.08
N ALA A 28 -5.32 -3.47 -5.21
CA ALA A 28 -5.42 -4.61 -4.31
C ALA A 28 -5.05 -4.25 -2.87
N LEU A 29 -3.95 -3.53 -2.68
CA LEU A 29 -3.45 -3.11 -1.37
C LEU A 29 -4.37 -2.07 -0.71
N PHE A 30 -5.01 -1.19 -1.48
CA PHE A 30 -5.99 -0.22 -0.96
C PHE A 30 -7.21 -0.89 -0.31
N LEU A 31 -7.57 -2.12 -0.74
CA LEU A 31 -8.69 -2.88 -0.18
C LEU A 31 -8.35 -3.65 1.11
N LEU A 32 -7.07 -3.71 1.49
CA LEU A 32 -6.61 -4.43 2.66
C LEU A 32 -6.47 -3.48 3.86
N ASN A 33 -6.41 -4.05 5.07
CA ASN A 33 -5.94 -3.28 6.22
C ASN A 33 -4.46 -2.92 6.02
N PRO A 34 -3.99 -1.76 6.50
CA PRO A 34 -2.61 -1.28 6.24
C PRO A 34 -1.51 -2.29 6.56
N GLN A 35 -1.63 -3.02 7.67
CA GLN A 35 -0.65 -4.05 8.04
C GLN A 35 -0.66 -5.25 7.08
N GLN A 36 -1.85 -5.69 6.65
CA GLN A 36 -1.98 -6.79 5.68
C GLN A 36 -1.43 -6.38 4.32
N ALA A 37 -1.68 -5.14 3.91
CA ALA A 37 -1.17 -4.58 2.67
C ALA A 37 0.36 -4.61 2.63
N ILE A 38 1.03 -4.10 3.67
CA ILE A 38 2.49 -4.07 3.70
C ILE A 38 3.11 -5.46 3.87
N ASN A 39 2.49 -6.36 4.63
CA ASN A 39 2.95 -7.75 4.70
C ASN A 39 2.92 -8.42 3.32
N LEU A 40 1.82 -8.28 2.58
CA LEU A 40 1.72 -8.81 1.21
C LEU A 40 2.73 -8.14 0.27
N ALA A 41 2.88 -6.81 0.35
CA ALA A 41 3.83 -6.09 -0.50
C ALA A 41 5.28 -6.55 -0.27
N ASN A 42 5.68 -6.83 0.96
CA ASN A 42 7.01 -7.36 1.28
C ASN A 42 7.25 -8.79 0.74
N GLU A 43 6.20 -9.56 0.43
CA GLU A 43 6.32 -10.90 -0.18
C GLU A 43 6.51 -10.84 -1.70
N ILE A 44 6.30 -9.68 -2.33
CA ILE A 44 6.34 -9.50 -3.78
C ILE A 44 7.58 -8.71 -4.17
N ALA A 45 8.59 -9.39 -4.71
CA ALA A 45 9.88 -8.79 -5.03
C ALA A 45 9.82 -7.69 -6.10
N GLU A 46 8.78 -7.68 -6.93
CA GLU A 46 8.62 -6.78 -8.08
C GLU A 46 7.98 -5.43 -7.73
N ILE A 47 7.57 -5.22 -6.49
CA ILE A 47 6.94 -3.98 -6.05
C ILE A 47 7.52 -3.44 -4.75
N ASP A 48 7.43 -2.12 -4.60
CA ASP A 48 7.56 -1.41 -3.35
C ASP A 48 6.28 -0.63 -3.08
N ALA A 49 5.86 -0.53 -1.83
CA ALA A 49 4.61 0.14 -1.48
C ALA A 49 4.71 1.02 -0.24
N ILE A 50 3.91 2.09 -0.20
CA ILE A 50 3.60 2.89 0.98
C ILE A 50 2.09 3.06 1.08
N VAL A 51 1.56 2.85 2.28
CA VAL A 51 0.15 2.97 2.62
C VAL A 51 0.00 4.07 3.65
N PHE A 52 -0.82 5.07 3.35
CA PHE A 52 -1.24 6.08 4.30
C PHE A 52 -2.62 5.73 4.83
N TYR A 53 -2.84 5.88 6.13
CA TYR A 53 -4.10 5.54 6.80
C TYR A 53 -4.36 6.47 7.98
N LEU A 54 -5.63 6.54 8.42
CA LEU A 54 -6.02 7.31 9.61
C LEU A 54 -5.98 6.43 10.85
N GLU A 55 -5.33 6.92 11.90
CA GLU A 55 -5.41 6.34 13.24
C GLU A 55 -5.50 7.47 14.25
N ASN A 56 -6.56 7.48 15.06
CA ASN A 56 -6.82 8.53 16.07
C ASN A 56 -6.80 9.97 15.50
N ASN A 57 -7.42 10.17 14.32
CA ASN A 57 -7.42 11.44 13.56
C ASN A 57 -6.04 11.92 13.07
N GLU A 58 -5.00 11.08 13.17
CA GLU A 58 -3.68 11.35 12.61
C GLU A 58 -3.44 10.52 11.36
N ILE A 59 -2.79 11.10 10.36
CA ILE A 59 -2.32 10.36 9.19
C ILE A 59 -1.03 9.63 9.58
N LYS A 60 -1.06 8.30 9.49
CA LYS A 60 0.09 7.42 9.66
C LYS A 60 0.45 6.76 8.35
N SER A 61 1.64 6.16 8.29
CA SER A 61 2.06 5.38 7.13
C SER A 61 2.80 4.10 7.51
N LEU A 62 2.64 3.08 6.67
CA LEU A 62 3.47 1.87 6.65
C LEU A 62 4.05 1.71 5.25
N GLN A 63 5.25 1.17 5.15
CA GLN A 63 5.95 1.02 3.87
C GLN A 63 6.79 -0.25 3.82
N THR A 64 7.05 -0.74 2.61
CA THR A 64 8.04 -1.81 2.39
C THR A 64 9.43 -1.35 2.80
N GLU A 65 10.30 -2.29 3.16
CA GLU A 65 11.65 -1.96 3.64
C GLU A 65 12.45 -1.16 2.60
N ASN A 66 12.34 -1.54 1.33
CA ASN A 66 13.06 -0.92 0.22
C ASN A 66 12.47 0.45 -0.18
N MET A 67 11.23 0.79 0.19
CA MET A 67 10.61 2.08 -0.15
C MET A 67 11.44 3.30 0.29
N LYS A 68 12.23 3.16 1.36
CA LYS A 68 13.12 4.23 1.87
C LYS A 68 14.08 4.77 0.82
N GLN A 69 14.46 3.96 -0.18
CA GLN A 69 15.39 4.37 -1.23
C GLN A 69 14.84 5.47 -2.15
N TYR A 70 13.51 5.66 -2.20
CA TYR A 70 12.83 6.62 -3.07
C TYR A 70 12.51 7.96 -2.39
N MET A 71 12.86 8.12 -1.12
CA MET A 71 12.49 9.29 -0.31
C MET A 71 13.65 10.28 -0.07
N ASN A 72 14.74 10.15 -0.85
CA ASN A 72 15.94 10.98 -0.76
C ASN A 72 16.07 11.92 -1.95
#